data_AF-A0A7R9HTP1-F1
#
_entry.id   AF-A0A7R9HTP1-F1
#
_cell.length_a   1.000
_cell.length_b   1.000
_cell.length_c   1.000
_cell.angle_alpha   90.00
_cell.angle_beta   90.00
_cell.angle_gamma   90.00
#
_symmetry.space_group_name_H-M   'P 1'
#
loop_
_entity.id
_entity.type
_entity.pdbx_description
1 polymer ?
#
loop_
_entity_poly.entity_id
_entity_poly.type
_entity_poly.pdbx_seq_one_letter_code
_entity_poly.pdbx_strand_id
1 'polypeptide(L)'
;YLFLQVNLNSLILDDHAKDKLLRLVENCYDPDTNVITIMADRCPLKQQNYDYILYVLTALYHEAWKKETWEQEKSEADMEFYDWARSVSRQNILSYLSLSSNDTSPHLPDYEQAVSELFNQGEDDYTLFKYKESTKKLFEIHEDQTL
;
A
#
# COMPACT_ATOMS: atom_id res chain seq x y z
N TYR A 1 -30.53 14.86 5.97
CA TYR A 1 -29.19 14.38 5.63
C TYR A 1 -28.31 15.59 5.31
N LEU A 2 -27.09 15.60 5.84
CA LEU A 2 -26.04 16.56 5.50
C LEU A 2 -24.79 15.75 5.20
N PHE A 3 -24.01 16.17 4.21
CA PHE A 3 -22.75 15.54 3.87
C PHE A 3 -21.67 16.60 3.71
N LEU A 4 -20.44 16.23 4.06
CA LEU A 4 -19.23 17.02 3.83
C LEU A 4 -18.30 16.20 2.94
N GLN A 5 -17.73 16.86 1.93
CA GLN A 5 -16.74 16.27 1.04
C GLN A 5 -15.41 17.01 1.23
N VAL A 6 -14.35 16.25 1.47
CA VAL A 6 -13.00 16.79 1.67
C VAL A 6 -12.04 16.02 0.78
N ASN A 7 -11.24 16.73 -0.02
CA ASN A 7 -10.18 16.11 -0.79
C ASN A 7 -9.02 15.74 0.14
N LEU A 8 -8.52 14.51 0.05
CA LEU A 8 -7.45 14.02 0.91
C LEU A 8 -6.18 14.87 0.80
N ASN A 9 -5.86 15.38 -0.40
CA ASN A 9 -4.67 16.21 -0.65
C ASN A 9 -4.76 17.61 0.00
N SER A 10 -5.96 18.03 0.42
CA SER A 10 -6.13 19.29 1.16
C SER A 10 -5.76 19.16 2.65
N LEU A 11 -5.63 17.93 3.15
CA LEU A 11 -5.21 17.63 4.51
C LEU A 11 -3.69 17.47 4.56
N ILE A 12 -3.07 18.01 5.60
CA ILE A 12 -1.63 17.85 5.85
C ILE A 12 -1.45 16.51 6.59
N LEU A 13 -1.09 15.46 5.86
CA LEU A 13 -0.90 14.10 6.39
C LEU A 13 0.44 13.55 5.90
N ASP A 14 1.15 12.82 6.77
CA ASP A 14 2.27 11.98 6.35
C ASP A 14 1.77 10.63 5.82
N ASP A 15 2.67 9.79 5.32
CA ASP A 15 2.28 8.49 4.73
C ASP A 15 1.58 7.58 5.74
N HIS A 16 2.01 7.62 7.01
CA HIS A 16 1.41 6.86 8.10
C HIS A 16 -0.01 7.34 8.42
N ALA A 17 -0.20 8.64 8.66
CA ALA A 17 -1.51 9.20 8.98
C ALA A 17 -2.45 9.07 7.79
N LYS A 18 -1.95 9.19 6.55
CA LYS A 18 -2.75 8.95 5.35
C LYS A 18 -3.24 7.50 5.28
N ASP A 19 -2.33 6.52 5.45
CA ASP A 19 -2.67 5.10 5.48
C ASP A 19 -3.69 4.77 6.59
N LYS A 20 -3.41 5.23 7.82
CA LYS A 20 -4.30 5.02 8.96
C LYS A 20 -5.66 5.69 8.77
N LEU A 21 -5.69 6.92 8.25
CA LEU A 21 -6.95 7.63 7.98
C LEU A 21 -7.81 6.83 7.00
N LEU A 22 -7.23 6.38 5.88
CA LEU A 22 -7.95 5.60 4.86
C LEU A 22 -8.56 4.31 5.44
N ARG A 23 -7.83 3.61 6.32
CA ARG A 23 -8.39 2.48 7.07
C ARG A 23 -9.54 2.84 8.01
N LEU A 24 -9.49 4.02 8.64
CA LEU A 24 -10.55 4.44 9.56
C LEU A 24 -11.83 4.87 8.82
N VAL A 25 -11.70 5.47 7.63
CA VAL A 25 -12.87 5.94 6.86
C VAL A 25 -13.49 4.87 5.98
N GLU A 26 -12.75 3.81 5.61
CA GLU A 26 -13.19 2.68 4.78
C GLU A 26 -14.09 3.15 3.61
N ASN A 27 -15.38 2.82 3.68
CA ASN A 27 -16.40 3.06 2.64
C ASN A 27 -16.72 4.55 2.39
N CYS A 28 -16.19 5.45 3.22
CA CYS A 28 -16.40 6.89 3.05
C CYS A 28 -15.39 7.53 2.09
N TYR A 29 -14.37 6.80 1.63
CA TYR A 29 -13.35 7.28 0.69
C TYR A 29 -13.58 6.74 -0.73
N ASP A 30 -13.48 7.63 -1.70
CA ASP A 30 -13.48 7.29 -3.12
C ASP A 30 -12.05 7.37 -3.70
N PRO A 31 -11.46 6.23 -4.12
CA PRO A 31 -10.09 6.19 -4.66
C PRO A 31 -9.94 6.89 -6.01
N ASP A 32 -11.00 6.99 -6.82
CA ASP A 32 -10.94 7.58 -8.16
C ASP A 32 -10.89 9.11 -8.07
N THR A 33 -11.65 9.69 -7.13
CA THR A 33 -11.73 11.15 -6.95
C THR A 33 -10.83 11.67 -5.82
N ASN A 34 -10.29 10.79 -4.99
CA ASN A 34 -9.48 11.11 -3.81
C ASN A 34 -10.26 12.00 -2.80
N VAL A 35 -11.54 11.71 -2.61
CA VAL A 35 -12.47 12.48 -1.76
C VAL A 35 -13.03 11.60 -0.65
N ILE A 36 -13.00 12.12 0.58
CA ILE A 36 -13.71 11.55 1.73
C ILE A 36 -15.08 12.22 1.84
N THR A 37 -16.14 11.42 1.85
CA THR A 37 -17.53 11.87 2.03
C THR A 37 -18.08 11.39 3.38
N ILE A 38 -18.25 12.31 4.33
CA ILE A 38 -18.83 12.00 5.65
C ILE A 38 -20.29 12.45 5.65
N MET A 39 -21.21 11.55 5.96
CA MET A 39 -22.64 11.83 6.05
C MET A 39 -23.13 11.75 7.49
N ALA A 40 -24.03 12.65 7.88
CA ALA A 40 -24.75 12.56 9.14
C ALA A 40 -26.24 12.92 8.99
N ASP A 41 -27.06 12.13 9.66
CA ASP A 41 -28.52 12.28 9.75
C ASP A 41 -29.06 12.02 11.16
N ARG A 42 -28.16 11.90 12.16
CA ARG A 42 -28.49 11.47 13.52
C ARG A 42 -29.24 12.53 14.33
N CYS A 43 -29.01 13.81 14.06
CA CYS A 43 -29.55 14.91 14.86
C CYS A 43 -30.79 15.57 14.22
N PRO A 44 -31.76 16.06 15.01
CA PRO A 44 -32.94 16.75 14.47
C PRO A 44 -32.61 18.04 13.72
N LEU A 45 -31.60 18.80 14.18
CA LEU A 45 -31.22 20.07 13.56
C LEU A 45 -30.06 19.88 12.59
N LYS A 46 -30.10 20.62 11.47
CA LYS A 46 -29.01 20.64 10.48
C LYS A 46 -27.70 21.15 11.08
N GLN A 47 -27.75 22.17 11.93
CA GLN A 47 -26.59 22.71 12.63
C GLN A 47 -25.87 21.64 13.45
N GLN A 48 -26.63 20.82 14.20
CA GLN A 48 -26.06 19.75 15.01
C GLN A 48 -25.38 18.67 14.15
N ASN A 49 -25.99 18.32 13.01
CA ASN A 49 -25.35 17.39 12.07
C ASN A 49 -24.07 17.99 11.46
N TYR A 50 -24.03 19.30 11.19
CA TYR A 50 -22.83 19.98 10.70
C TYR A 50 -21.70 19.95 11.73
N ASP A 51 -22.00 20.36 12.97
CA ASP A 51 -21.04 20.36 14.07
C ASP A 51 -20.53 18.94 14.35
N TYR A 52 -21.41 17.94 14.24
CA TYR A 52 -21.04 16.52 14.39
C TYR A 52 -20.10 16.04 13.27
N ILE A 53 -20.39 16.36 12.00
CA ILE A 53 -19.51 15.97 10.88
C ILE A 53 -18.11 16.60 11.04
N LEU A 54 -18.04 17.88 11.42
CA LEU A 54 -16.77 18.54 11.70
C LEU A 54 -16.01 17.89 12.86
N TYR A 55 -16.71 17.53 13.93
CA TYR A 55 -16.12 16.80 15.05
C TYR A 55 -15.54 15.45 14.60
N VAL A 56 -16.30 14.67 13.81
CA VAL A 56 -15.84 13.37 13.28
C VAL A 56 -14.60 13.55 12.41
N LEU A 57 -14.61 14.50 11.48
CA LEU A 57 -13.44 14.79 10.64
C LEU A 57 -12.21 15.17 11.48
N THR A 58 -12.40 16.02 12.48
CA THR A 58 -11.32 16.47 13.38
C THR A 58 -10.76 15.31 14.21
N ALA A 59 -11.64 14.46 14.74
CA ALA A 59 -11.25 13.27 15.49
C ALA A 59 -10.46 12.30 14.61
N LEU A 60 -10.97 11.98 13.41
CA LEU A 60 -10.29 11.12 12.44
C LEU A 60 -8.90 11.65 12.09
N TYR A 61 -8.79 12.95 11.81
CA TYR A 61 -7.51 13.59 11.52
C TYR A 61 -6.52 13.41 12.67
N HIS A 62 -6.91 13.70 13.91
CA HIS A 62 -6.00 13.58 15.06
C HIS A 62 -5.68 12.13 15.43
N GLU A 63 -6.63 11.21 15.30
CA GLU A 63 -6.40 9.78 15.56
C GLU A 63 -5.48 9.14 14.51
N ALA A 64 -5.52 9.62 13.27
CA ALA A 64 -4.61 9.19 12.22
C ALA A 64 -3.14 9.50 12.54
N TRP A 65 -2.86 10.61 13.22
CA TRP A 65 -1.49 10.98 13.63
C TRP A 65 -0.96 10.18 14.83
N LYS A 66 -1.84 9.60 15.64
CA LYS A 66 -1.42 8.81 16.80
C LYS A 66 -0.90 7.46 16.34
N LYS A 67 0.18 6.98 16.97
CA LYS A 67 0.75 5.64 16.76
C LYS A 67 0.49 4.80 17.99
N GLU A 68 -0.36 3.81 17.84
CA GLU A 68 -0.67 2.85 18.89
C GLU A 68 0.28 1.64 18.84
N THR A 69 0.45 0.95 19.96
CA THR A 69 1.40 -0.18 20.04
C THR A 69 1.03 -1.34 19.12
N TRP A 70 -0.27 -1.58 18.93
CA TRP A 70 -0.78 -2.65 18.08
C TRP A 70 -0.55 -2.41 16.59
N GLU A 71 -0.24 -1.17 16.17
CA GLU A 71 0.06 -0.88 14.75
C GLU A 71 1.36 -1.58 14.28
N GLN A 72 2.22 -1.98 15.22
CA GLN A 72 3.42 -2.76 14.93
C GLN A 72 3.11 -4.23 14.61
N GLU A 73 1.93 -4.71 15.00
CA GLU A 73 1.49 -6.09 14.75
C GLU A 73 0.91 -6.25 13.33
N LYS A 74 0.87 -5.16 12.54
CA LYS A 74 0.43 -5.14 11.13
C LYS A 74 1.21 -6.18 10.31
N SER A 75 0.49 -7.15 9.75
CA SER A 75 1.06 -8.22 8.94
C SER A 75 1.23 -7.80 7.47
N GLU A 76 1.97 -8.60 6.68
CA GLU A 76 2.10 -8.35 5.24
C GLU A 76 0.74 -8.36 4.52
N ALA A 77 -0.22 -9.16 4.98
CA ALA A 77 -1.56 -9.23 4.41
C ALA A 77 -2.39 -7.96 4.65
N ASP A 78 -2.01 -7.14 5.65
CA ASP A 78 -2.70 -5.90 6.00
C ASP A 78 -2.09 -4.67 5.30
N MET A 79 -1.04 -4.86 4.48
CA MET A 79 -0.38 -3.79 3.73
C MET A 79 -1.13 -3.52 2.41
N GLU A 80 -1.40 -2.24 2.13
CA GLU A 80 -2.06 -1.76 0.91
C GLU A 80 -1.21 -1.98 -0.33
N PHE A 81 0.10 -1.97 -0.15
CA PHE A 81 1.09 -2.15 -1.19
C PHE A 81 2.12 -3.18 -0.75
N TYR A 82 2.63 -3.89 -1.74
CA TYR A 82 3.75 -4.79 -1.56
C TYR A 82 5.03 -3.99 -1.31
N ASP A 83 5.57 -4.14 -0.10
CA ASP A 83 6.86 -3.60 0.31
C ASP A 83 7.95 -4.67 0.16
N TRP A 84 8.77 -4.53 -0.89
CA TRP A 84 9.88 -5.43 -1.17
C TRP A 84 10.86 -5.57 0.01
N ALA A 85 11.13 -4.49 0.74
CA ALA A 85 12.14 -4.48 1.79
C ALA A 85 11.75 -5.42 2.96
N ARG A 86 10.45 -5.53 3.23
CA ARG A 86 9.88 -6.37 4.28
C ARG A 86 9.51 -7.78 3.79
N SER A 87 9.44 -7.98 2.47
CA SER A 87 8.95 -9.22 1.86
C SER A 87 9.78 -10.48 2.16
N VAL A 88 9.08 -11.62 2.21
CA VAL A 88 9.68 -12.96 2.22
C VAL A 88 10.50 -13.24 0.95
N SER A 89 10.10 -12.69 -0.21
CA SER A 89 10.81 -12.90 -1.48
C SER A 89 12.26 -12.37 -1.41
N ARG A 90 12.46 -11.19 -0.81
CA ARG A 90 13.80 -10.63 -0.58
C ARG A 90 14.63 -11.52 0.33
N GLN A 91 14.06 -12.06 1.41
CA GLN A 91 14.77 -12.94 2.34
C GLN A 91 15.21 -14.25 1.66
N ASN A 92 14.34 -14.82 0.81
CA ASN A 92 14.65 -16.03 0.05
C ASN A 92 15.80 -15.80 -0.95
N ILE A 93 15.82 -14.66 -1.63
CA ILE A 93 16.89 -14.35 -2.58
C ILE A 93 18.20 -14.05 -1.86
N LEU A 94 18.17 -13.26 -0.80
CA LEU A 94 19.38 -12.97 -0.02
C LEU A 94 19.97 -14.25 0.58
N SER A 95 19.13 -15.16 1.08
CA SER A 95 19.62 -16.46 1.57
C SER A 95 20.25 -17.27 0.43
N TYR A 96 19.61 -17.39 -0.73
CA TYR A 96 20.20 -18.06 -1.89
C TYR A 96 21.54 -17.43 -2.34
N LEU A 97 21.59 -16.09 -2.47
CA LEU A 97 22.78 -15.38 -2.90
C LEU A 97 23.95 -15.59 -1.93
N SER A 98 23.67 -15.57 -0.62
CA SER A 98 24.66 -15.85 0.42
C SER A 98 25.25 -17.26 0.34
N LEU A 99 24.47 -18.25 -0.09
CA LEU A 99 24.96 -19.61 -0.35
C LEU A 99 25.81 -19.67 -1.63
N SER A 100 25.48 -18.87 -2.64
CA SER A 100 26.13 -18.89 -3.95
C SER A 100 27.46 -18.12 -4.03
N SER A 101 27.90 -17.46 -2.93
CA SER A 101 29.08 -16.57 -2.89
C SER A 101 29.02 -15.35 -3.84
N ASN A 102 27.87 -15.10 -4.46
CA ASN A 102 27.59 -13.90 -5.26
C ASN A 102 26.94 -12.84 -4.36
N ASP A 103 27.76 -12.12 -3.58
CA ASP A 103 27.29 -11.22 -2.51
C ASP A 103 26.44 -10.03 -2.99
N THR A 104 26.37 -9.75 -4.29
CA THR A 104 25.39 -8.81 -4.86
C THR A 104 25.33 -8.99 -6.38
N SER A 105 24.30 -9.69 -6.87
CA SER A 105 24.09 -9.76 -8.32
C SER A 105 23.65 -8.38 -8.84
N PRO A 106 24.18 -7.92 -9.98
CA PRO A 106 23.82 -6.62 -10.57
C PRO A 106 22.35 -6.56 -11.03
N HIS A 107 21.69 -7.72 -11.14
CA HIS A 107 20.31 -7.86 -11.62
C HIS A 107 19.26 -7.88 -10.50
N LEU A 108 19.65 -7.77 -9.22
CA LEU A 108 18.73 -7.73 -8.09
C LEU A 108 17.70 -6.57 -8.18
N PRO A 109 18.09 -5.33 -8.57
CA PRO A 109 17.13 -4.23 -8.72
C PRO A 109 16.06 -4.48 -9.79
N ASP A 110 16.44 -5.13 -10.90
CA ASP A 110 15.51 -5.46 -11.99
C ASP A 110 14.45 -6.46 -11.52
N TYR A 111 14.86 -7.43 -10.70
CA TYR A 111 13.95 -8.39 -10.07
C TYR A 111 13.03 -7.72 -9.04
N GLU A 112 13.59 -6.88 -8.17
CA GLU A 112 12.83 -6.12 -7.18
C GLU A 112 11.71 -5.28 -7.84
N GLN A 113 12.05 -4.58 -8.93
CA GLN A 113 11.08 -3.79 -9.68
C GLN A 113 10.00 -4.69 -10.31
N ALA A 114 10.38 -5.81 -10.93
CA ALA A 114 9.43 -6.72 -11.57
C ALA A 114 8.44 -7.33 -10.56
N VAL A 115 8.92 -7.73 -9.38
CA VAL A 115 8.08 -8.25 -8.31
C VAL A 115 7.16 -7.17 -7.75
N SER A 116 7.69 -5.98 -7.51
CA SER A 116 6.89 -4.87 -6.98
C SER A 116 5.79 -4.44 -7.95
N GLU A 117 6.05 -4.45 -9.26
CA GLU A 117 5.02 -4.18 -10.28
C GLU A 117 3.97 -5.29 -10.32
N LEU A 118 4.39 -6.56 -10.31
CA LEU A 118 3.48 -7.72 -10.33
C LEU A 118 2.49 -7.68 -9.15
N PHE A 119 2.96 -7.40 -7.94
CA PHE A 119 2.09 -7.39 -6.76
C PHE A 119 1.26 -6.11 -6.61
N ASN A 120 1.77 -4.95 -7.05
CA ASN A 120 1.06 -3.67 -6.85
C ASN A 120 0.13 -3.30 -8.02
N GLN A 121 0.47 -3.67 -9.25
CA GLN A 121 -0.32 -3.32 -10.45
C GLN A 121 -1.23 -4.46 -10.91
N GLY A 122 -0.95 -5.68 -10.44
CA GLY A 122 -1.70 -6.88 -10.76
C GLY A 122 -0.97 -7.84 -11.69
N GLU A 123 -1.52 -9.05 -11.78
CA GLU A 123 -1.02 -10.13 -12.61
C GLU A 123 -1.57 -10.00 -14.04
N ASP A 124 -0.70 -9.64 -14.98
CA ASP A 124 -0.98 -9.64 -16.40
C ASP A 124 0.15 -10.37 -17.17
N ASP A 125 -0.07 -10.68 -18.45
CA ASP A 125 0.90 -11.41 -19.27
C ASP A 125 2.26 -10.68 -19.35
N TYR A 126 2.26 -9.35 -19.23
CA TYR A 126 3.45 -8.52 -19.32
C TYR A 126 4.24 -8.52 -17.99
N THR A 127 3.58 -8.35 -16.85
CA THR A 127 4.19 -8.38 -15.51
C THR A 127 4.74 -9.77 -15.20
N LEU A 128 4.02 -10.83 -15.60
CA LEU A 128 4.50 -12.21 -15.53
C LEU A 128 5.73 -12.45 -16.42
N PHE A 129 5.72 -11.95 -17.65
CA PHE A 129 6.88 -12.07 -18.55
C PHE A 129 8.10 -11.31 -17.99
N LYS A 130 7.89 -10.09 -17.49
CA LYS A 130 8.96 -9.28 -16.88
C LYS A 130 9.56 -9.97 -15.65
N TYR A 131 8.72 -10.55 -14.81
CA TYR A 131 9.15 -11.36 -13.67
C TYR A 131 9.96 -12.59 -14.10
N LYS A 132 9.50 -13.33 -15.12
CA LYS A 132 10.22 -14.48 -15.67
C LYS A 132 11.62 -14.09 -16.16
N GLU A 133 11.72 -13.03 -16.95
CA GLU A 133 12.98 -12.59 -17.53
C GLU A 133 13.95 -12.03 -16.49
N SER A 134 13.46 -11.29 -15.49
CA SER A 134 14.31 -10.79 -14.39
C SER A 134 14.82 -11.94 -13.52
N THR A 135 13.98 -12.95 -13.25
CA THR A 135 14.36 -14.16 -12.52
C THR A 135 15.44 -14.96 -13.25
N LYS A 136 15.28 -15.17 -14.57
CA LYS A 136 16.29 -15.86 -15.39
C LYS A 136 17.64 -15.16 -15.35
N LYS A 137 17.64 -13.83 -15.50
CA LYS A 137 18.87 -13.02 -15.42
C LYS A 137 19.51 -13.08 -14.05
N LEU A 138 18.70 -13.11 -12.99
CA LEU A 138 19.17 -13.18 -11.61
C LEU A 138 19.92 -14.49 -11.32
N PHE A 139 19.45 -15.61 -11.86
CA PHE A 139 20.01 -16.94 -11.66
C PHE A 139 20.94 -17.41 -12.79
N GLU A 140 21.24 -16.55 -13.77
CA GLU A 140 22.06 -16.87 -14.95
C GLU A 140 21.59 -18.13 -15.69
N ILE A 141 20.28 -18.38 -15.70
CA ILE A 141 19.71 -19.55 -16.36
C ILE A 141 19.65 -19.27 -17.87
N HIS A 142 20.58 -19.87 -18.61
CA HIS A 142 20.51 -19.92 -20.06
C HIS A 142 19.50 -21.00 -20.48
N GLU A 143 18.44 -20.61 -21.20
CA GLU A 143 17.59 -21.59 -21.89
C GLU A 143 18.45 -22.26 -22.97
N ASP A 144 18.74 -23.56 -22.79
CA ASP A 144 19.17 -24.40 -23.90
C ASP A 144 18.08 -24.31 -24.99
N GLN A 145 18.44 -23.71 -26.12
CA GLN A 145 17.62 -23.72 -27.32
C GLN A 145 17.33 -25.17 -27.68
N THR A 146 16.18 -25.69 -27.27
CA THR A 146 15.75 -27.03 -27.62
C THR A 146 15.24 -26.97 -29.06
N LEU A 147 15.99 -27.66 -29.93
CA LEU A 147 15.75 -27.93 -31.35
C LEU A 147 14.35 -28.47 -31.65
#